data_AF-A0A7F8QD14-F1
#
_entry.id   AF-A0A7F8QD14-F1
#
_cell.length_a   1.000
_cell.length_b   1.000
_cell.length_c   1.000
_cell.angle_alpha   90.00
_cell.angle_beta   90.00
_cell.angle_gamma   90.00
#
_symmetry.space_group_name_H-M   'P 1'
#
loop_
_entity.id
_entity.type
_entity.pdbx_description
1 polymer ?
#
loop_
_entity_poly.entity_id
_entity_poly.type
_entity_poly.pdbx_seq_one_letter_code
_entity_poly.pdbx_strand_id
1 'polypeptide(L)'
;MSEKYEGSVLQGAEKSISLTRGGRSKYAAALVWEKGNSGPAEKEFSEWLESVKENPAVIDFELAPITNLVRNIPCAVTRRSNLRKAFRDYAARFDPCRCAPCPNNGRATLSGTECLCVCQSGTYGDNCERRSPDYKSNAVDGSWSCWSSWSTCDVTYRRSRTRECNNPAPQQGGKPCEGEKRQEEHCTFSIMENDGQPCVSDDEEVREIDLPETESDSGCPRPVPPENGFIRNEKKLYSVGEEVEISCFTGFTTIGYQYFRCLPDRTWRRGDVECQQTQCLKPVVQEVLTISPFQRLYGIGESIELTCPRGFAVAGPSRYTCSEDSWTPPISNSLTCEKGE
;
A
#
# COMPACT_ATOMS: atom_id res chain seq x y z
N MET A 1 -14.39 -57.83 16.11
CA MET A 1 -14.93 -57.41 14.80
C MET A 1 -14.33 -58.22 13.65
N SER A 2 -13.02 -58.46 13.63
CA SER A 2 -12.30 -59.23 12.60
C SER A 2 -12.68 -60.71 12.49
N GLU A 3 -13.06 -61.39 13.59
CA GLU A 3 -13.53 -62.78 13.54
C GLU A 3 -14.79 -62.99 12.70
N LYS A 4 -15.63 -61.95 12.55
CA LYS A 4 -16.85 -62.00 11.71
C LYS A 4 -16.58 -61.82 10.21
N TYR A 5 -15.35 -61.42 9.84
CA TYR A 5 -14.96 -61.09 8.47
C TYR A 5 -13.61 -61.72 8.11
N GLU A 6 -13.42 -63.00 8.44
CA GLU A 6 -12.24 -63.79 8.05
C GLU A 6 -10.88 -63.15 8.45
N GLY A 7 -10.86 -62.39 9.55
CA GLY A 7 -9.66 -61.68 10.02
C GLY A 7 -9.44 -60.31 9.37
N SER A 8 -10.23 -59.93 8.36
CA SER A 8 -10.11 -58.65 7.66
C SER A 8 -10.78 -57.51 8.42
N VAL A 9 -10.00 -56.47 8.75
CA VAL A 9 -10.51 -55.23 9.35
C VAL A 9 -11.20 -54.35 8.31
N LEU A 10 -10.69 -54.35 7.06
CA LEU A 10 -11.23 -53.56 5.96
C LEU A 10 -12.67 -53.96 5.61
N GLN A 11 -12.95 -55.27 5.60
CA GLN A 11 -14.29 -55.78 5.32
C GLN A 11 -15.30 -55.49 6.45
N GLY A 12 -14.81 -55.11 7.63
CA GLY A 12 -15.63 -54.67 8.75
C GLY A 12 -16.12 -53.23 8.65
N ALA A 13 -15.63 -52.44 7.69
CA ALA A 13 -16.15 -51.10 7.41
C ALA A 13 -17.49 -51.15 6.67
N GLU A 14 -18.28 -50.08 6.67
CA GLU A 14 -19.51 -50.02 5.86
C GLU A 14 -19.21 -49.70 4.39
N LYS A 15 -18.29 -48.76 4.16
CA LYS A 15 -17.79 -48.34 2.84
C LYS A 15 -16.45 -47.62 3.00
N SER A 16 -15.76 -47.39 1.88
CA SER A 16 -14.62 -46.48 1.82
C SER A 16 -14.94 -45.25 0.96
N ILE A 17 -14.26 -44.12 1.22
CA ILE A 17 -14.34 -42.91 0.40
C ILE A 17 -12.95 -42.69 -0.17
N SER A 18 -12.84 -42.67 -1.51
CA SER A 18 -11.56 -42.35 -2.16
C SER A 18 -11.35 -40.84 -2.23
N LEU A 19 -10.19 -40.41 -1.74
CA LEU A 19 -9.65 -39.06 -1.90
C LEU A 19 -8.43 -39.07 -2.82
N THR A 20 -8.23 -40.14 -3.60
CA THR A 20 -7.07 -40.30 -4.49
C THR A 20 -7.05 -39.20 -5.54
N ARG A 21 -5.88 -38.56 -5.74
CA ARG A 21 -5.65 -37.57 -6.78
C ARG A 21 -4.59 -38.08 -7.76
N GLY A 22 -4.79 -37.83 -9.04
CA GLY A 22 -3.90 -38.28 -10.10
C GLY A 22 -4.19 -39.69 -10.60
N GLY A 23 -3.63 -40.02 -11.76
CA GLY A 23 -3.93 -41.23 -12.51
C GLY A 23 -5.25 -41.15 -13.26
N ARG A 24 -5.53 -42.14 -14.09
CA ARG A 24 -6.82 -42.28 -14.78
C ARG A 24 -7.89 -42.67 -13.76
N SER A 25 -9.04 -42.00 -13.85
CA SER A 25 -10.17 -42.20 -12.94
C SER A 25 -10.63 -43.65 -12.84
N LYS A 26 -10.52 -44.43 -13.93
CA LYS A 26 -10.84 -45.87 -13.95
C LYS A 26 -10.06 -46.65 -12.89
N TYR A 27 -8.74 -46.46 -12.82
CA TYR A 27 -7.90 -47.20 -11.88
C TYR A 27 -8.06 -46.67 -10.46
N ALA A 28 -8.20 -45.35 -10.30
CA ALA A 28 -8.45 -44.73 -9.00
C ALA A 28 -9.80 -45.17 -8.38
N ALA A 29 -10.85 -45.32 -9.20
CA ALA A 29 -12.15 -45.82 -8.75
C ALA A 29 -12.11 -47.30 -8.38
N ALA A 30 -11.28 -48.11 -9.05
CA ALA A 30 -11.09 -49.53 -8.73
C ALA A 30 -10.42 -49.75 -7.36
N LEU A 31 -9.74 -48.73 -6.81
CA LEU A 31 -9.15 -48.79 -5.47
C LEU A 31 -10.19 -48.58 -4.34
N VAL A 32 -11.42 -48.17 -4.67
CA VAL A 32 -12.49 -47.97 -3.70
C VAL A 32 -13.02 -49.33 -3.25
N TRP A 33 -12.97 -49.57 -1.95
CA TRP A 33 -13.61 -50.71 -1.33
C TRP A 33 -15.10 -50.43 -1.06
N GLU A 34 -15.96 -51.35 -1.52
CA GLU A 34 -17.40 -51.41 -1.21
C GLU A 34 -17.82 -52.84 -0.93
N LYS A 35 -18.88 -53.01 -0.12
CA LYS A 35 -19.41 -54.32 0.25
C LYS A 35 -19.95 -55.06 -0.98
N GLY A 36 -19.22 -56.08 -1.44
CA GLY A 36 -19.56 -56.87 -2.62
C GLY A 36 -18.54 -56.78 -3.76
N ASN A 37 -17.64 -55.79 -3.74
CA ASN A 37 -16.46 -55.76 -4.61
C ASN A 37 -15.30 -56.54 -3.98
N SER A 38 -14.49 -57.19 -4.81
CA SER A 38 -13.14 -57.60 -4.40
C SER A 38 -12.39 -56.34 -3.98
N GLY A 39 -11.80 -56.33 -2.78
CA GLY A 39 -11.01 -55.19 -2.31
C GLY A 39 -9.86 -54.85 -3.25
N PRO A 40 -9.20 -53.69 -3.07
CA PRO A 40 -8.17 -53.22 -3.99
C PRO A 40 -7.08 -54.28 -4.15
N ALA A 41 -7.01 -54.92 -5.32
CA ALA A 41 -5.97 -55.88 -5.61
C ALA A 41 -4.67 -55.14 -5.90
N GLU A 42 -3.56 -55.79 -5.56
CA GLU A 42 -2.21 -55.26 -5.77
C GLU A 42 -1.94 -54.87 -7.24
N LYS A 43 -2.60 -55.58 -8.17
CA LYS A 43 -2.58 -55.29 -9.60
C LYS A 43 -3.23 -53.94 -9.93
N GLU A 44 -4.41 -53.64 -9.39
CA GLU A 44 -5.07 -52.35 -9.66
C GLU A 44 -4.28 -51.17 -9.07
N PHE A 45 -3.62 -51.37 -7.93
CA PHE A 45 -2.73 -50.36 -7.36
C PHE A 45 -1.52 -50.10 -8.24
N SER A 46 -0.89 -51.14 -8.78
CA SER A 46 0.25 -51.00 -9.69
C SER A 46 -0.15 -50.34 -11.02
N GLU A 47 -1.31 -50.71 -11.58
CA GLU A 47 -1.86 -50.05 -12.77
C GLU A 47 -2.21 -48.57 -12.53
N TRP A 48 -2.76 -48.24 -11.36
CA TRP A 48 -2.97 -46.85 -10.96
C TRP A 48 -1.64 -46.09 -10.82
N LEU A 49 -0.64 -46.69 -10.18
CA LEU A 49 0.66 -46.06 -9.95
C LEU A 49 1.39 -45.72 -11.26
N GLU A 50 1.38 -46.64 -12.23
CA GLU A 50 1.91 -46.34 -13.58
C GLU A 50 1.08 -45.25 -14.27
N SER A 51 -0.24 -45.29 -14.11
CA SER A 51 -1.12 -44.27 -14.66
C SER A 51 -0.89 -42.87 -14.07
N VAL A 52 -0.47 -42.76 -12.80
CA VAL A 52 -0.15 -41.48 -12.15
C VAL A 52 1.10 -40.84 -12.76
N LYS A 53 2.08 -41.63 -13.22
CA LYS A 53 3.26 -41.10 -13.92
C LYS A 53 2.87 -40.42 -15.24
N GLU A 54 1.93 -41.01 -15.97
CA GLU A 54 1.39 -40.42 -17.21
C GLU A 54 0.42 -39.26 -16.94
N ASN A 55 -0.35 -39.32 -15.85
CA ASN A 55 -1.42 -38.38 -15.53
C ASN A 55 -1.24 -37.85 -14.09
N PRO A 56 -0.20 -37.07 -13.81
CA PRO A 56 0.06 -36.58 -12.47
C PRO A 56 -0.97 -35.54 -12.05
N ALA A 57 -1.13 -35.35 -10.74
CA ALA A 57 -1.90 -34.27 -10.15
C ALA A 57 -1.02 -33.47 -9.19
N VAL A 58 -1.28 -32.16 -9.09
CA VAL A 58 -0.59 -31.32 -8.12
C VAL A 58 -1.05 -31.70 -6.71
N ILE A 59 -0.10 -32.14 -5.90
CA ILE A 59 -0.22 -32.43 -4.47
C ILE A 59 0.78 -31.55 -3.73
N ASP A 60 0.54 -31.32 -2.43
CA ASP A 60 1.45 -30.58 -1.52
C ASP A 60 2.03 -29.28 -2.11
N PHE A 61 1.19 -28.25 -2.22
CA PHE A 61 1.52 -26.98 -2.85
C PHE A 61 1.27 -25.77 -1.95
N GLU A 62 2.01 -24.70 -2.22
CA GLU A 62 1.77 -23.39 -1.64
C GLU A 62 0.95 -22.51 -2.58
N LEU A 63 0.15 -21.61 -2.01
CA LEU A 63 -0.77 -20.74 -2.76
C LEU A 63 -0.39 -19.27 -2.62
N ALA A 64 -0.54 -18.55 -3.74
CA ALA A 64 -0.50 -17.09 -3.76
C ALA A 64 -1.81 -16.53 -4.35
N PRO A 65 -2.24 -15.31 -3.97
CA PRO A 65 -3.44 -14.70 -4.51
C PRO A 65 -3.36 -14.52 -6.03
N ILE A 66 -4.37 -14.98 -6.76
CA ILE A 66 -4.44 -14.84 -8.23
C ILE A 66 -4.38 -13.37 -8.69
N THR A 67 -4.82 -12.43 -7.83
CA THR A 67 -4.73 -10.98 -8.11
C THR A 67 -3.29 -10.50 -8.34
N ASN A 68 -2.28 -11.22 -7.84
CA ASN A 68 -0.87 -10.86 -8.04
C ASN A 68 -0.41 -11.08 -9.48
N LEU A 69 -1.10 -11.92 -10.25
CA LEU A 69 -0.83 -12.18 -11.67
C LEU A 69 -1.39 -11.11 -12.59
N VAL A 70 -2.29 -10.24 -12.11
CA VAL A 70 -2.85 -9.13 -12.88
C VAL A 70 -1.80 -8.03 -12.99
N ARG A 71 -0.82 -8.21 -13.88
CA ARG A 71 0.30 -7.29 -14.16
C ARG A 71 0.49 -7.14 -15.66
N ASN A 72 1.10 -6.05 -16.10
CA ASN A 72 1.49 -5.84 -17.51
C ASN A 72 0.32 -5.95 -18.51
N ILE A 73 -0.86 -5.47 -18.11
CA ILE A 73 -2.05 -5.37 -18.95
C ILE A 73 -2.58 -3.93 -18.93
N PRO A 74 -3.39 -3.51 -19.91
CA PRO A 74 -4.02 -2.19 -19.88
C PRO A 74 -4.81 -1.97 -18.58
N CYS A 75 -4.54 -0.85 -17.92
CA CYS A 75 -5.12 -0.50 -16.61
C CYS A 75 -4.85 -1.54 -15.52
N ALA A 76 -3.67 -2.18 -15.51
CA ALA A 76 -3.35 -3.27 -14.58
C ALA A 76 -3.57 -2.90 -13.11
N VAL A 77 -3.13 -1.72 -12.66
CA VAL A 77 -3.30 -1.26 -11.28
C VAL A 77 -4.78 -1.09 -10.94
N THR A 78 -5.54 -0.44 -11.83
CA THR A 78 -7.00 -0.27 -11.67
C THR A 78 -7.71 -1.63 -11.59
N ARG A 79 -7.42 -2.54 -12.52
CA ARG A 79 -8.04 -3.87 -12.58
C ARG A 79 -7.68 -4.73 -11.38
N ARG A 80 -6.42 -4.72 -10.94
CA ARG A 80 -5.94 -5.44 -9.76
C ARG A 80 -6.66 -4.98 -8.49
N SER A 81 -6.82 -3.67 -8.32
CA SER A 81 -7.56 -3.08 -7.19
C SER A 81 -9.04 -3.47 -7.21
N ASN A 82 -9.68 -3.37 -8.37
CA ASN A 82 -11.08 -3.78 -8.54
C ASN A 82 -11.29 -5.28 -8.27
N LEU A 83 -10.38 -6.13 -8.75
CA LEU A 83 -10.46 -7.57 -8.52
C LEU A 83 -10.28 -7.94 -7.04
N ARG A 84 -9.40 -7.24 -6.31
CA ARG A 84 -9.28 -7.39 -4.84
C ARG A 84 -10.57 -7.04 -4.12
N LYS A 85 -11.27 -5.97 -4.54
CA LYS A 85 -12.58 -5.61 -3.99
C LYS A 85 -13.62 -6.70 -4.28
N ALA A 86 -13.74 -7.12 -5.55
CA ALA A 86 -14.67 -8.16 -5.97
C ALA A 86 -14.42 -9.51 -5.27
N PHE A 87 -13.15 -9.88 -5.04
CA PHE A 87 -12.81 -11.11 -4.33
C PHE A 87 -13.30 -11.12 -2.88
N ARG A 88 -13.28 -9.97 -2.19
CA ARG A 88 -13.81 -9.86 -0.81
C ARG A 88 -15.30 -10.13 -0.77
N ASP A 89 -16.05 -9.57 -1.72
CA ASP A 89 -17.49 -9.77 -1.83
C ASP A 89 -17.82 -11.22 -2.23
N TYR A 90 -17.01 -11.80 -3.10
CA TYR A 90 -17.10 -13.22 -3.47
C TYR A 90 -16.89 -14.12 -2.24
N ALA A 91 -15.79 -13.93 -1.50
CA ALA A 91 -15.48 -14.73 -0.33
C ALA A 91 -16.57 -14.66 0.75
N ALA A 92 -17.17 -13.48 0.97
CA ALA A 92 -18.27 -13.30 1.91
C ALA A 92 -19.54 -14.12 1.56
N ARG A 93 -19.76 -14.46 0.29
CA ARG A 93 -20.91 -15.28 -0.14
C ARG A 93 -20.75 -16.76 0.22
N PHE A 94 -19.51 -17.24 0.25
CA PHE A 94 -19.17 -18.64 0.52
C PHE A 94 -18.75 -18.89 1.97
N ASP A 95 -18.83 -17.88 2.83
CA ASP A 95 -18.54 -18.04 4.25
C ASP A 95 -19.64 -18.89 4.94
N PRO A 96 -19.28 -19.95 5.68
CA PRO A 96 -20.24 -20.79 6.39
C PRO A 96 -21.07 -20.07 7.46
N CYS A 97 -20.71 -18.83 7.85
CA CYS A 97 -21.51 -18.02 8.79
C CYS A 97 -22.97 -17.85 8.37
N ARG A 98 -23.27 -18.00 7.07
CA ARG A 98 -24.62 -17.87 6.52
C ARG A 98 -25.51 -19.08 6.83
N CYS A 99 -24.90 -20.19 7.22
CA CYS A 99 -25.62 -21.38 7.63
C CYS A 99 -26.17 -21.22 9.05
N ALA A 100 -27.35 -21.80 9.28
CA ALA A 100 -27.88 -21.99 10.62
C ALA A 100 -26.99 -22.96 11.42
N PRO A 101 -27.00 -22.87 12.77
CA PRO A 101 -26.17 -23.73 13.59
C PRO A 101 -26.72 -25.16 13.58
N CYS A 102 -25.83 -26.14 13.59
CA CYS A 102 -26.22 -27.54 13.64
C CYS A 102 -26.44 -28.02 15.08
N PRO A 103 -27.35 -28.99 15.30
CA PRO A 103 -27.46 -29.71 16.56
C PRO A 103 -26.13 -30.28 17.07
N ASN A 104 -26.03 -30.42 18.40
CA ASN A 104 -24.95 -31.16 19.09
C ASN A 104 -23.51 -30.73 18.73
N ASN A 105 -23.27 -29.42 18.59
CA ASN A 105 -21.99 -28.83 18.15
C ASN A 105 -21.51 -29.30 16.77
N GLY A 106 -22.44 -29.73 15.90
CA GLY A 106 -22.12 -29.96 14.50
C GLY A 106 -21.60 -28.68 13.84
N ARG A 107 -20.60 -28.82 12.96
CA ARG A 107 -20.04 -27.69 12.21
C ARG A 107 -20.78 -27.56 10.89
N ALA A 108 -21.45 -26.43 10.69
CA ALA A 108 -22.07 -26.12 9.41
C ALA A 108 -21.01 -25.82 8.35
N THR A 109 -21.16 -26.41 7.17
CA THR A 109 -20.31 -26.15 5.99
C THR A 109 -21.19 -25.87 4.79
N LEU A 110 -20.79 -24.93 3.94
CA LEU A 110 -21.53 -24.58 2.73
C LEU A 110 -20.99 -25.40 1.55
N SER A 111 -21.86 -26.13 0.86
CA SER A 111 -21.56 -26.86 -0.37
C SER A 111 -22.47 -26.35 -1.49
N GLY A 112 -21.92 -25.53 -2.38
CA GLY A 112 -22.72 -24.84 -3.41
C GLY A 112 -23.71 -23.87 -2.77
N THR A 113 -24.99 -24.24 -2.75
CA THR A 113 -26.09 -23.45 -2.16
C THR A 113 -26.70 -24.09 -0.92
N GLU A 114 -26.22 -25.25 -0.50
CA GLU A 114 -26.77 -26.02 0.62
C GLU A 114 -25.82 -26.01 1.82
N CYS A 115 -26.40 -25.97 3.02
CA CYS A 115 -25.66 -26.08 4.27
C CYS A 115 -25.71 -27.53 4.75
N LEU A 116 -24.55 -28.16 4.89
CA LEU A 116 -24.39 -29.50 5.42
C LEU A 116 -23.82 -29.45 6.83
N CYS A 117 -24.28 -30.35 7.70
CA CYS A 117 -23.79 -30.46 9.06
C CYS A 117 -22.72 -31.54 9.18
N VAL A 118 -21.51 -31.15 9.59
CA VAL A 118 -20.43 -32.09 9.93
C VAL A 118 -20.53 -32.43 11.40
N CYS A 119 -20.87 -33.69 11.70
CA CYS A 119 -21.19 -34.13 13.05
C CYS A 119 -19.97 -34.32 13.94
N GLN A 120 -20.17 -34.11 15.24
CA GLN A 120 -19.18 -34.44 16.27
C GLN A 120 -19.15 -35.96 16.50
N SER A 121 -18.03 -36.46 17.01
CA SER A 121 -17.90 -37.86 17.41
C SER A 121 -19.00 -38.29 18.38
N GLY A 122 -19.73 -39.36 18.04
CA GLY A 122 -20.86 -39.86 18.83
C GLY A 122 -22.23 -39.27 18.43
N THR A 123 -22.29 -38.44 17.40
CA THR A 123 -23.56 -37.90 16.86
C THR A 123 -23.71 -38.23 15.38
N TYR A 124 -24.95 -38.41 14.92
CA TYR A 124 -25.27 -38.84 13.55
C TYR A 124 -26.71 -38.46 13.17
N GLY A 125 -27.13 -38.83 11.96
CA GLY A 125 -28.36 -38.35 11.34
C GLY A 125 -28.07 -37.25 10.31
N ASP A 126 -29.06 -36.85 9.53
CA ASP A 126 -28.87 -35.92 8.42
C ASP A 126 -28.39 -34.54 8.89
N ASN A 127 -28.74 -34.16 10.13
CA ASN A 127 -28.35 -32.88 10.74
C ASN A 127 -27.66 -33.09 12.11
N CYS A 128 -27.07 -34.26 12.35
CA CYS A 128 -26.40 -34.58 13.62
C CYS A 128 -27.33 -34.60 14.84
N GLU A 129 -28.63 -34.84 14.65
CA GLU A 129 -29.63 -34.78 15.70
C GLU A 129 -29.61 -36.00 16.64
N ARG A 130 -29.15 -37.15 16.14
CA ARG A 130 -29.14 -38.42 16.89
C ARG A 130 -27.84 -38.54 17.67
N ARG A 131 -27.94 -39.10 18.88
CA ARG A 131 -26.84 -39.25 19.83
C ARG A 131 -26.61 -40.73 20.12
N SER A 132 -25.35 -41.17 20.15
CA SER A 132 -25.01 -42.46 20.71
C SER A 132 -25.13 -42.44 22.25
N PRO A 133 -25.32 -43.59 22.91
CA PRO A 133 -25.36 -43.66 24.37
C PRO A 133 -24.10 -43.12 25.06
N ASP A 134 -22.97 -43.13 24.37
CA ASP A 134 -21.68 -42.66 24.88
C ASP A 134 -21.56 -41.12 24.86
N TYR A 135 -22.38 -40.44 24.06
CA TYR A 135 -22.35 -38.98 23.94
C TYR A 135 -23.14 -38.33 25.09
N LYS A 136 -22.40 -37.71 26.03
CA LYS A 136 -22.96 -37.13 27.26
C LYS A 136 -22.90 -35.60 27.33
N SER A 137 -22.26 -34.95 26.36
CA SER A 137 -22.11 -33.49 26.37
C SER A 137 -23.42 -32.79 26.01
N ASN A 138 -23.72 -31.69 26.71
CA ASN A 138 -24.77 -30.74 26.33
C ASN A 138 -24.21 -29.31 26.16
N ALA A 139 -22.89 -29.17 26.18
CA ALA A 139 -22.23 -27.89 25.95
C ALA A 139 -22.49 -27.42 24.51
N VAL A 140 -22.77 -26.12 24.34
CA VAL A 140 -22.93 -25.50 23.03
C VAL A 140 -21.75 -24.57 22.80
N ASP A 141 -20.93 -24.86 21.80
CA ASP A 141 -19.78 -24.02 21.46
C ASP A 141 -20.23 -22.79 20.65
N GLY A 142 -19.65 -21.63 20.96
CA GLY A 142 -19.95 -20.38 20.29
C GLY A 142 -19.38 -20.33 18.88
N SER A 143 -20.17 -19.83 17.93
CA SER A 143 -19.68 -19.48 16.60
C SER A 143 -20.19 -18.11 16.15
N TRP A 144 -19.40 -17.48 15.29
CA TRP A 144 -19.63 -16.13 14.83
C TRP A 144 -20.82 -16.06 13.86
N SER A 145 -21.67 -15.05 14.03
CA SER A 145 -22.54 -14.60 12.95
C SER A 145 -21.74 -14.00 11.80
N CYS A 146 -22.40 -13.85 10.66
CA CYS A 146 -21.81 -13.12 9.55
C CYS A 146 -21.49 -11.68 9.95
N TRP A 147 -20.43 -11.16 9.33
CA TRP A 147 -20.09 -9.76 9.43
C TRP A 147 -21.24 -8.88 8.96
N SER A 148 -21.45 -7.76 9.67
CA SER A 148 -22.30 -6.67 9.22
C SER A 148 -21.75 -6.05 7.93
N SER A 149 -22.61 -5.30 7.25
CA SER A 149 -22.17 -4.45 6.14
C SER A 149 -21.15 -3.42 6.66
N TRP A 150 -20.15 -3.10 5.83
CA TRP A 150 -19.20 -2.03 6.16
C TRP A 150 -19.94 -0.71 6.40
N SER A 151 -19.50 0.03 7.41
CA SER A 151 -19.93 1.41 7.60
C SER A 151 -19.53 2.28 6.41
N THR A 152 -20.14 3.45 6.29
CA THR A 152 -19.62 4.51 5.44
C THR A 152 -18.19 4.87 5.86
N CYS A 153 -17.41 5.39 4.91
CA CYS A 153 -16.05 5.83 5.17
C CYS A 153 -16.08 7.07 6.07
N ASP A 154 -15.38 6.99 7.21
CA ASP A 154 -15.26 8.08 8.17
C ASP A 154 -14.24 9.13 7.72
N VAL A 155 -14.26 10.32 8.34
CA VAL A 155 -13.32 11.42 8.10
C VAL A 155 -11.86 11.03 8.34
N THR A 156 -11.63 10.00 9.16
CA THR A 156 -10.32 9.43 9.45
C THR A 156 -9.85 8.42 8.38
N TYR A 157 -10.55 8.32 7.24
CA TYR A 157 -10.30 7.33 6.18
C TYR A 157 -10.38 5.89 6.69
N ARG A 158 -11.28 5.65 7.64
CA ARG A 158 -11.52 4.33 8.21
C ARG A 158 -12.99 3.94 8.08
N ARG A 159 -13.22 2.66 7.85
CA ARG A 159 -14.55 2.06 7.94
C ARG A 159 -14.48 0.83 8.84
N SER A 160 -15.61 0.53 9.47
CA SER A 160 -15.69 -0.57 10.42
C SER A 160 -16.84 -1.52 10.09
N ARG A 161 -16.69 -2.77 10.51
CA ARG A 161 -17.75 -3.78 10.53
C ARG A 161 -17.65 -4.61 11.80
N THR A 162 -18.75 -5.23 12.17
CA THR A 162 -18.90 -5.96 13.43
C THR A 162 -19.57 -7.30 13.20
N ARG A 163 -19.34 -8.24 14.11
CA ARG A 163 -20.05 -9.53 14.17
C ARG A 163 -20.32 -9.88 15.62
N GLU A 164 -21.20 -10.84 15.85
CA GLU A 164 -21.58 -11.26 17.20
C GLU A 164 -21.39 -12.76 17.38
N CYS A 165 -21.04 -13.19 18.59
CA CYS A 165 -20.85 -14.60 18.94
C CYS A 165 -22.21 -15.21 19.30
N ASN A 166 -23.07 -15.36 18.29
CA ASN A 166 -24.47 -15.76 18.47
C ASN A 166 -24.97 -16.78 17.44
N ASN A 167 -24.10 -17.38 16.62
CA ASN A 167 -24.46 -18.38 15.61
C ASN A 167 -23.66 -19.70 15.73
N PRO A 168 -23.85 -20.49 16.81
CA PRO A 168 -24.73 -20.24 17.96
C PRO A 168 -24.01 -19.48 19.09
N ALA A 169 -24.75 -19.01 20.10
CA ALA A 169 -24.14 -18.46 21.31
C ALA A 169 -23.63 -19.59 22.22
N PRO A 170 -22.49 -19.41 22.92
CA PRO A 170 -21.95 -20.42 23.81
C PRO A 170 -22.89 -20.67 25.00
N GLN A 171 -23.16 -21.93 25.33
CA GLN A 171 -24.02 -22.32 26.46
C GLN A 171 -23.44 -23.50 27.24
N GLN A 172 -23.83 -23.64 28.51
CA GLN A 172 -23.51 -24.78 29.37
C GLN A 172 -22.00 -25.12 29.43
N GLY A 173 -21.16 -24.08 29.44
CA GLY A 173 -19.69 -24.24 29.49
C GLY A 173 -19.03 -24.54 28.15
N GLY A 174 -19.72 -24.35 27.02
CA GLY A 174 -19.11 -24.43 25.70
C GLY A 174 -18.11 -23.30 25.42
N LYS A 175 -17.27 -23.50 24.41
CA LYS A 175 -16.15 -22.61 24.10
C LYS A 175 -16.63 -21.27 23.56
N PRO A 176 -16.00 -20.14 23.93
CA PRO A 176 -16.29 -18.85 23.31
C PRO A 176 -15.78 -18.79 21.87
N CYS A 177 -16.33 -17.87 21.08
CA CYS A 177 -15.86 -17.64 19.72
C CYS A 177 -14.44 -17.02 19.72
N GLU A 178 -13.53 -17.61 18.96
CA GLU A 178 -12.16 -17.10 18.81
C GLU A 178 -12.05 -16.06 17.67
N GLY A 179 -11.34 -14.96 17.93
CA GLY A 179 -11.06 -13.89 16.97
C GLY A 179 -11.78 -12.56 17.27
N GLU A 180 -11.70 -11.64 16.31
CA GLU A 180 -12.11 -10.25 16.54
C GLU A 180 -13.63 -10.02 16.39
N LYS A 181 -14.23 -9.22 17.28
CA LYS A 181 -15.64 -8.80 17.20
C LYS A 181 -15.85 -7.62 16.23
N ARG A 182 -14.85 -6.74 16.13
CA ARG A 182 -14.86 -5.53 15.30
C ARG A 182 -13.64 -5.54 14.39
N GLN A 183 -13.85 -5.19 13.13
CA GLN A 183 -12.77 -5.02 12.16
C GLN A 183 -12.80 -3.59 11.63
N GLU A 184 -11.62 -2.99 11.49
CA GLU A 184 -11.42 -1.69 10.87
C GLU A 184 -10.47 -1.82 9.69
N GLU A 185 -10.75 -1.08 8.62
CA GLU A 185 -9.82 -0.95 7.51
C GLU A 185 -9.83 0.46 6.94
N HIS A 186 -8.74 0.79 6.24
CA HIS A 186 -8.65 2.03 5.49
C HIS A 186 -9.62 2.04 4.31
N CYS A 187 -10.23 3.21 4.08
CA CYS A 187 -11.13 3.46 2.96
C CYS A 187 -10.82 4.81 2.32
N THR A 188 -11.32 4.99 1.11
CA THR A 188 -11.21 6.23 0.35
C THR A 188 -12.60 6.69 -0.08
N PHE A 189 -12.79 7.99 -0.17
CA PHE A 189 -13.96 8.58 -0.83
C PHE A 189 -13.47 9.33 -2.08
N SER A 190 -14.25 9.26 -3.16
CA SER A 190 -13.91 9.94 -4.41
C SER A 190 -14.47 11.36 -4.35
N ILE A 191 -13.58 12.35 -4.33
CA ILE A 191 -13.94 13.78 -4.34
C ILE A 191 -13.87 14.42 -5.73
N MET A 192 -13.20 13.74 -6.67
CA MET A 192 -13.01 14.25 -8.03
C MET A 192 -14.26 13.98 -8.86
N GLU A 193 -14.58 14.93 -9.75
CA GLU A 193 -15.72 14.88 -10.66
C GLU A 193 -15.60 13.67 -11.60
N ASN A 194 -16.74 13.06 -11.95
CA ASN A 194 -16.81 11.79 -12.70
C ASN A 194 -16.46 11.98 -14.19
N ASP A 195 -15.25 12.43 -14.51
CA ASP A 195 -14.75 12.53 -15.88
C ASP A 195 -14.17 11.18 -16.36
N GLY A 196 -15.01 10.15 -16.27
CA GLY A 196 -14.64 8.75 -16.52
C GLY A 196 -13.88 8.08 -15.38
N GLN A 197 -13.70 6.75 -15.48
CA GLN A 197 -12.97 5.98 -14.49
C GLN A 197 -11.47 5.94 -14.83
N PRO A 198 -10.56 6.29 -13.90
CA PRO A 198 -9.14 6.36 -14.19
C PRO A 198 -8.55 4.99 -14.54
N CYS A 199 -7.81 4.94 -15.64
CA CYS A 199 -7.05 3.78 -16.10
C CYS A 199 -5.57 3.99 -15.75
N VAL A 200 -5.10 3.32 -14.69
CA VAL A 200 -3.70 3.37 -14.25
C VAL A 200 -3.05 2.02 -14.57
N SER A 201 -1.95 2.06 -15.31
CA SER A 201 -1.14 0.90 -15.69
C SER A 201 0.02 0.70 -14.70
N ASP A 202 0.76 -0.40 -14.85
CA ASP A 202 1.98 -0.65 -14.06
C ASP A 202 3.14 0.17 -14.63
N ASP A 203 3.09 1.49 -14.45
CA ASP A 203 4.16 2.39 -14.87
C ASP A 203 5.27 2.40 -13.80
N GLU A 204 6.53 2.52 -14.23
CA GLU A 204 7.67 2.61 -13.32
C GLU A 204 7.80 4.03 -12.75
N GLU A 205 7.97 4.11 -11.43
CA GLU A 205 8.24 5.38 -10.76
C GLU A 205 9.70 5.79 -10.98
N VAL A 206 9.93 6.87 -11.73
CA VAL A 206 11.27 7.40 -12.01
C VAL A 206 11.38 8.82 -11.43
N ARG A 207 12.48 9.11 -10.72
CA ARG A 207 12.74 10.48 -10.24
C ARG A 207 13.00 11.37 -11.44
N GLU A 208 12.47 12.59 -11.41
CA GLU A 208 12.55 13.50 -12.55
C GLU A 208 13.99 13.82 -13.00
N ILE A 209 14.96 13.77 -12.07
CA ILE A 209 16.40 13.96 -12.32
C ILE A 209 17.06 12.78 -13.05
N ASP A 210 16.48 11.58 -12.96
CA ASP A 210 17.01 10.35 -13.54
C ASP A 210 16.39 10.08 -14.93
N LEU A 211 15.45 10.94 -15.38
CA LEU A 211 14.88 10.85 -16.72
C LEU A 211 15.94 11.24 -17.75
N PRO A 212 16.09 10.46 -18.83
CA PRO A 212 17.03 10.80 -19.90
C PRO A 212 16.69 12.18 -20.47
N GLU A 213 17.72 13.01 -20.66
CA GLU A 213 17.57 14.26 -21.40
C GLU A 213 17.05 13.92 -22.78
N THR A 214 15.88 14.44 -23.12
CA THR A 214 15.29 14.20 -24.43
C THR A 214 16.11 15.01 -25.42
N GLU A 215 16.97 14.33 -26.19
CA GLU A 215 17.63 14.89 -27.36
C GLU A 215 16.56 15.20 -28.41
N SER A 216 15.87 16.32 -28.22
CA SER A 216 14.99 16.90 -29.21
C SER A 216 15.83 17.66 -30.23
N ASP A 217 15.55 17.46 -31.52
CA ASP A 217 16.25 18.13 -32.61
C ASP A 217 15.91 19.64 -32.70
N SER A 218 14.90 20.09 -31.97
CA SER A 218 14.37 21.46 -32.04
C SER A 218 14.14 22.06 -30.66
N GLY A 219 14.68 23.25 -30.41
CA GLY A 219 14.50 23.99 -29.17
C GLY A 219 15.80 24.23 -28.41
N CYS A 220 15.74 25.15 -27.44
CA CYS A 220 16.89 25.57 -26.63
C CYS A 220 16.85 24.95 -25.23
N PRO A 221 18.00 24.51 -24.68
CA PRO A 221 18.08 24.09 -23.29
C PRO A 221 17.91 25.28 -22.35
N ARG A 222 17.68 25.03 -21.06
CA ARG A 222 17.60 26.08 -20.03
C ARG A 222 18.83 27.01 -20.10
N PRO A 223 18.64 28.33 -20.29
CA PRO A 223 19.75 29.27 -20.34
C PRO A 223 20.36 29.46 -18.94
N VAL A 224 21.61 29.94 -18.91
CA VAL A 224 22.27 30.33 -17.66
C VAL A 224 21.83 31.76 -17.30
N PRO A 225 21.21 32.00 -16.13
CA PRO A 225 20.85 33.35 -15.69
C PRO A 225 22.09 34.17 -15.33
N PRO A 226 22.02 35.51 -15.35
CA PRO A 226 23.09 36.38 -14.86
C PRO A 226 23.30 36.20 -13.34
N GLU A 227 24.43 36.69 -12.83
CA GLU A 227 24.71 36.65 -11.39
C GLU A 227 23.63 37.39 -10.61
N ASN A 228 23.22 36.83 -9.48
CA ASN A 228 22.09 37.30 -8.68
C ASN A 228 20.73 37.34 -9.43
N GLY A 229 20.60 36.61 -10.55
CA GLY A 229 19.38 36.48 -11.33
C GLY A 229 18.82 35.05 -11.37
N PHE A 230 17.54 34.94 -11.73
CA PHE A 230 16.83 33.68 -11.95
C PHE A 230 15.84 33.80 -13.11
N ILE A 231 15.38 32.67 -13.63
CA ILE A 231 14.42 32.58 -14.73
C ILE A 231 13.02 32.41 -14.13
N ARG A 232 12.04 33.23 -14.55
CA ARG A 232 10.67 33.12 -14.02
C ARG A 232 9.88 31.93 -14.56
N ASN A 233 10.06 31.62 -15.84
CA ASN A 233 9.34 30.56 -16.56
C ASN A 233 10.25 29.35 -16.81
N GLU A 234 10.64 28.65 -15.75
CA GLU A 234 11.56 27.50 -15.86
C GLU A 234 10.93 26.31 -16.60
N LYS A 235 11.62 25.84 -17.63
CA LYS A 235 11.29 24.64 -18.41
C LYS A 235 12.57 23.88 -18.72
N LYS A 236 12.43 22.57 -18.99
CA LYS A 236 13.55 21.75 -19.48
C LYS A 236 13.96 22.11 -20.91
N LEU A 237 12.98 22.42 -21.76
CA LEU A 237 13.17 22.76 -23.16
C LEU A 237 12.25 23.92 -23.55
N TYR A 238 12.79 24.86 -24.33
CA TYR A 238 12.08 26.04 -24.83
C TYR A 238 11.91 25.97 -26.35
N SER A 239 10.74 26.37 -26.84
CA SER A 239 10.43 26.37 -28.27
C SER A 239 11.18 27.48 -29.00
N VAL A 240 11.49 27.30 -30.28
CA VAL A 240 12.16 28.34 -31.08
C VAL A 240 11.31 29.60 -31.14
N GLY A 241 11.90 30.75 -30.83
CA GLY A 241 11.21 32.03 -30.72
C GLY A 241 10.55 32.30 -29.36
N GLU A 242 10.52 31.33 -28.45
CA GLU A 242 10.10 31.53 -27.06
C GLU A 242 11.09 32.43 -26.32
N GLU A 243 10.56 33.28 -25.43
CA GLU A 243 11.33 34.23 -24.63
C GLU A 243 11.24 33.84 -23.15
N VAL A 244 12.37 33.95 -22.45
CA VAL A 244 12.44 33.76 -21.00
C VAL A 244 12.68 35.08 -20.31
N GLU A 245 11.94 35.31 -19.23
CA GLU A 245 12.06 36.51 -18.42
C GLU A 245 13.08 36.28 -17.30
N ILE A 246 14.12 37.11 -17.30
CA ILE A 246 15.13 37.17 -16.25
C ILE A 246 14.63 38.12 -15.16
N SER A 247 14.76 37.69 -13.91
CA SER A 247 14.45 38.50 -12.74
C SER A 247 15.57 38.39 -11.72
N CYS A 248 15.82 39.46 -10.98
CA CYS A 248 16.86 39.48 -9.97
C CYS A 248 16.36 38.97 -8.62
N PHE A 249 17.25 38.38 -7.82
CA PHE A 249 16.95 37.98 -6.46
C PHE A 249 16.64 39.19 -5.59
N THR A 250 16.04 38.93 -4.43
CA THR A 250 15.65 39.98 -3.48
C THR A 250 16.88 40.82 -3.09
N GLY A 251 16.75 42.15 -3.14
CA GLY A 251 17.85 43.10 -2.87
C GLY A 251 18.55 43.61 -4.13
N PHE A 252 18.23 43.02 -5.28
CA PHE A 252 18.74 43.41 -6.60
C PHE A 252 17.61 43.88 -7.51
N THR A 253 17.91 44.79 -8.43
CA THR A 253 16.99 45.29 -9.45
C THR A 253 17.51 44.99 -10.85
N THR A 254 16.60 44.68 -11.77
CA THR A 254 16.92 44.44 -13.18
C THR A 254 17.28 45.74 -13.89
N ILE A 255 18.41 45.75 -14.60
CA ILE A 255 18.84 46.85 -15.46
C ILE A 255 19.11 46.28 -16.85
N GLY A 256 18.63 46.95 -17.90
CA GLY A 256 18.77 46.51 -19.30
C GLY A 256 17.62 45.62 -19.79
N TYR A 257 17.83 44.90 -20.89
CA TYR A 257 16.81 44.07 -21.54
C TYR A 257 16.70 42.68 -20.90
N GLN A 258 15.66 42.48 -20.09
CA GLN A 258 15.46 41.29 -19.25
C GLN A 258 14.97 40.01 -19.95
N TYR A 259 15.02 39.92 -21.28
CA TYR A 259 14.50 38.76 -22.02
C TYR A 259 15.59 38.06 -22.82
N PHE A 260 15.68 36.73 -22.71
CA PHE A 260 16.46 35.90 -23.63
C PHE A 260 15.53 35.19 -24.59
N ARG A 261 15.88 35.17 -25.89
CA ARG A 261 15.07 34.54 -26.94
C ARG A 261 15.75 33.32 -27.52
N CYS A 262 15.02 32.20 -27.60
CA CYS A 262 15.52 30.96 -28.19
C CYS A 262 15.63 31.09 -29.71
N LEU A 263 16.80 30.80 -30.27
CA LEU A 263 17.10 30.86 -31.70
C LEU A 263 16.99 29.47 -32.36
N PRO A 264 16.79 29.39 -33.69
CA PRO A 264 16.70 28.12 -34.40
C PRO A 264 17.95 27.25 -34.31
N ASP A 265 19.11 27.84 -34.01
CA ASP A 265 20.40 27.17 -33.86
C ASP A 265 20.63 26.58 -32.44
N ARG A 266 19.57 26.54 -31.61
CA ARG A 266 19.58 26.08 -30.21
C ARG A 266 20.38 26.98 -29.27
N THR A 267 20.76 28.17 -29.71
CA THR A 267 21.40 29.18 -28.88
C THR A 267 20.40 30.23 -28.39
N TRP A 268 20.84 31.05 -27.45
CA TRP A 268 20.02 32.12 -26.87
C TRP A 268 20.51 33.47 -27.35
N ARG A 269 19.61 34.27 -27.93
CA ARG A 269 19.81 35.72 -28.04
C ARG A 269 19.63 36.30 -26.64
N ARG A 270 20.73 36.68 -26.00
CA ARG A 270 20.73 37.25 -24.66
C ARG A 270 20.50 38.75 -24.71
N GLY A 271 19.60 39.23 -23.86
CA GLY A 271 19.49 40.65 -23.53
C GLY A 271 20.62 41.09 -22.61
N ASP A 272 20.88 42.39 -22.58
CA ASP A 272 21.89 43.06 -21.76
C ASP A 272 21.41 43.28 -20.32
N VAL A 273 20.86 42.23 -19.70
CA VAL A 273 20.32 42.30 -18.34
C VAL A 273 21.39 42.07 -17.28
N GLU A 274 21.45 43.00 -16.33
CA GLU A 274 22.30 42.92 -15.14
C GLU A 274 21.46 43.10 -13.88
N CYS A 275 21.88 42.43 -12.80
CA CYS A 275 21.26 42.53 -11.49
C CYS A 275 22.10 43.42 -10.60
N GLN A 276 21.73 44.70 -10.51
CA GLN A 276 22.42 45.66 -9.65
C GLN A 276 21.82 45.62 -8.25
N GLN A 277 22.70 45.60 -7.24
CA GLN A 277 22.27 45.64 -5.85
C GLN A 277 21.72 47.02 -5.50
N THR A 278 20.55 47.05 -4.87
CA THR A 278 19.94 48.29 -4.35
C THR A 278 19.74 48.24 -2.85
N GLN A 279 19.71 47.04 -2.27
CA GLN A 279 19.47 46.81 -0.85
C GLN A 279 20.28 45.61 -0.36
N CYS A 280 20.74 45.67 0.90
CA CYS A 280 21.35 44.54 1.57
C CYS A 280 20.28 43.68 2.24
N LEU A 281 20.40 42.36 2.08
CA LEU A 281 19.62 41.41 2.84
C LEU A 281 20.08 41.40 4.29
N LYS A 282 19.14 41.17 5.21
CA LYS A 282 19.46 40.90 6.62
C LYS A 282 20.52 39.78 6.71
N PRO A 283 21.65 40.00 7.40
CA PRO A 283 22.69 38.99 7.50
C PRO A 283 22.24 37.78 8.31
N VAL A 284 22.80 36.61 7.94
CA VAL A 284 22.61 35.37 8.69
C VAL A 284 23.60 35.35 9.85
N VAL A 285 23.13 35.68 11.04
CA VAL A 285 23.91 35.67 12.29
C VAL A 285 23.41 34.58 13.23
N GLN A 286 24.23 34.17 14.19
CA GLN A 286 23.83 33.19 15.20
C GLN A 286 22.67 33.72 16.06
N GLU A 287 21.80 32.83 16.54
CA GLU A 287 20.60 33.20 17.33
C GLU A 287 20.90 33.99 18.61
N VAL A 288 22.12 33.88 19.14
CA VAL A 288 22.56 34.60 20.35
C VAL A 288 22.72 36.10 20.09
N LEU A 289 22.94 36.51 18.83
CA LEU A 289 23.12 37.90 18.43
C LEU A 289 21.77 38.54 18.10
N THR A 290 21.58 39.77 18.57
CA THR A 290 20.39 40.57 18.28
C THR A 290 20.76 41.69 17.30
N ILE A 291 20.00 41.81 16.21
CA ILE A 291 20.20 42.83 15.16
C ILE A 291 19.25 44.00 15.41
N SER A 292 19.79 45.23 15.43
CA SER A 292 19.02 46.46 15.57
C SER A 292 19.46 47.52 14.54
N PRO A 293 18.54 48.21 13.82
CA PRO A 293 17.11 47.93 13.73
C PRO A 293 16.84 46.59 13.02
N PHE A 294 15.80 45.87 13.44
CA PHE A 294 15.42 44.60 12.82
C PHE A 294 14.59 44.87 11.55
N GLN A 295 15.21 44.70 10.39
CA GLN A 295 14.55 44.82 9.09
C GLN A 295 14.91 43.62 8.21
N ARG A 296 14.10 43.37 7.17
CA ARG A 296 14.37 42.29 6.21
C ARG A 296 15.35 42.74 5.12
N LEU A 297 15.27 44.02 4.75
CA LEU A 297 16.03 44.68 3.70
C LEU A 297 16.54 45.98 4.27
N TYR A 298 17.78 46.33 3.92
CA TYR A 298 18.45 47.54 4.37
C TYR A 298 18.90 48.34 3.14
N GLY A 299 18.58 49.62 3.11
CA GLY A 299 19.02 50.52 2.04
C GLY A 299 20.53 50.76 2.09
N ILE A 300 21.13 51.13 0.95
CA ILE A 300 22.54 51.55 0.89
C ILE A 300 22.74 52.76 1.81
N GLY A 301 23.72 52.68 2.71
CA GLY A 301 24.01 53.66 3.75
C GLY A 301 23.34 53.39 5.11
N GLU A 302 22.41 52.44 5.20
CA GLU A 302 21.83 52.04 6.50
C GLU A 302 22.80 51.17 7.29
N SER A 303 22.89 51.42 8.59
CA SER A 303 23.73 50.64 9.52
C SER A 303 22.89 49.77 10.45
N ILE A 304 23.40 48.58 10.72
CA ILE A 304 22.91 47.69 11.78
C ILE A 304 23.92 47.63 12.91
N GLU A 305 23.40 47.42 14.11
CA GLU A 305 24.16 47.19 15.33
C GLU A 305 23.81 45.80 15.88
N LEU A 306 24.84 45.00 16.10
CA LEU A 306 24.76 43.66 16.69
C LEU A 306 25.00 43.76 18.19
N THR A 307 24.05 43.26 18.98
CA THR A 307 24.14 43.25 20.44
C THR A 307 24.05 41.84 21.00
N CYS A 308 24.79 41.59 22.08
CA CYS A 308 24.81 40.32 22.79
C CYS A 308 23.98 40.39 24.09
N PRO A 309 23.59 39.24 24.65
CA PRO A 309 22.97 39.16 25.97
C PRO A 309 23.88 39.74 27.07
N ARG A 310 23.29 40.12 28.20
CA ARG A 310 24.03 40.75 29.32
C ARG A 310 25.22 39.91 29.77
N GLY A 311 26.39 40.54 29.90
CA GLY A 311 27.66 39.90 30.30
C GLY A 311 28.50 39.38 29.14
N PHE A 312 28.05 39.56 27.90
CA PHE A 312 28.78 39.18 26.70
C PHE A 312 28.91 40.36 25.74
N ALA A 313 30.02 40.43 25.03
CA ALA A 313 30.31 41.38 23.96
C ALA A 313 30.47 40.63 22.63
N VAL A 314 30.23 41.31 21.51
CA VAL A 314 30.42 40.73 20.18
C VAL A 314 31.93 40.53 19.94
N ALA A 315 32.35 39.35 19.49
CA ALA A 315 33.76 39.03 19.23
C ALA A 315 34.39 39.78 18.04
N GLY A 316 33.65 40.70 17.41
CA GLY A 316 34.07 41.46 16.23
C GLY A 316 33.41 42.84 16.21
N PRO A 317 33.36 43.52 15.05
CA PRO A 317 32.72 44.81 14.94
C PRO A 317 31.25 44.70 15.35
N SER A 318 30.77 45.66 16.16
CA SER A 318 29.37 45.73 16.59
C SER A 318 28.48 46.47 15.60
N ARG A 319 29.06 47.27 14.69
CA ARG A 319 28.34 48.10 13.71
C ARG A 319 28.74 47.75 12.29
N TYR A 320 27.76 47.52 11.43
CA TYR A 320 27.93 47.20 10.02
C TYR A 320 27.07 48.12 9.17
N THR A 321 27.58 48.58 8.04
CA THR A 321 26.86 49.47 7.12
C THR A 321 26.66 48.79 5.78
N CYS A 322 25.45 48.85 5.24
CA CYS A 322 25.15 48.38 3.90
C CYS A 322 25.83 49.28 2.87
N SER A 323 26.79 48.74 2.12
CA SER A 323 27.48 49.40 1.01
C SER A 323 26.88 48.97 -0.34
N GLU A 324 27.39 49.50 -1.45
CA GLU A 324 26.96 49.17 -2.82
C GLU A 324 27.19 47.69 -3.19
N ASP A 325 28.25 47.06 -2.66
CA ASP A 325 28.59 45.66 -2.96
C ASP A 325 28.12 44.66 -1.87
N SER A 326 28.21 45.03 -0.59
CA SER A 326 27.84 44.17 0.54
C SER A 326 27.90 44.92 1.88
N TRP A 327 27.65 44.21 2.98
CA TRP A 327 27.88 44.72 4.33
C TRP A 327 29.37 45.04 4.55
N THR A 328 29.65 46.23 5.10
CA THR A 328 30.99 46.69 5.44
C THR A 328 31.11 47.02 6.94
N PRO A 329 32.07 46.42 7.67
CA PRO A 329 32.97 45.33 7.26
C PRO A 329 32.22 44.03 6.89
N PRO A 330 32.83 43.06 6.17
CA PRO A 330 32.14 41.83 5.80
C PRO A 330 31.72 41.03 7.04
N ILE A 331 30.45 40.63 7.09
CA ILE A 331 29.89 39.88 8.22
C ILE A 331 30.27 38.41 8.07
N SER A 332 31.03 37.88 9.04
CA SER A 332 31.35 36.45 9.10
C SER A 332 30.24 35.67 9.80
N ASN A 333 29.92 34.49 9.27
CA ASN A 333 29.01 33.52 9.91
C ASN A 333 29.58 32.96 11.24
N SER A 334 30.87 33.18 11.52
CA SER A 334 31.54 32.76 12.76
C SER A 334 31.41 33.77 13.91
N LEU A 335 30.67 34.87 13.74
CA LEU A 335 30.52 35.88 14.77
C LEU A 335 29.75 35.31 15.98
N THR A 336 30.34 35.41 17.17
CA THR A 336 29.82 34.91 18.44
C THR A 336 29.83 36.01 19.50
N CYS A 337 29.14 35.73 20.61
CA CYS A 337 29.21 36.52 21.83
C CYS A 337 30.25 35.93 22.78
N GLU A 338 31.27 36.71 23.12
CA GLU A 338 32.31 36.36 24.09
C GLU A 338 32.06 37.05 25.42
N LYS A 339 32.50 36.45 26.54
CA LYS A 339 32.27 37.03 27.87
C LYS A 339 33.09 38.32 27.96
N GLY A 340 32.41 39.45 28.17
CA GLY A 340 33.10 40.73 28.39
C GLY A 340 33.87 40.67 29.71
N GLU A 341 35.10 41.20 29.72
CA GLU A 341 35.84 41.44 30.98
C GLU A 341 35.05 42.38 31.91
#